data_AF-A0A1Z9TIQ3-F1
#
_entry.id   AF-A0A1Z9TIQ3-F1
#
_cell.length_a   1.000
_cell.length_b   1.000
_cell.length_c   1.000
_cell.angle_alpha   90.00
_cell.angle_beta   90.00
_cell.angle_gamma   90.00
#
_symmetry.space_group_name_H-M   'P 1'
#
loop_
_entity.id
_entity.type
_entity.pdbx_description
1 polymer ?
#
loop_
_entity_poly.entity_id
_entity_poly.type
_entity_poly.pdbx_seq_one_letter_code
_entity_poly.pdbx_strand_id
1 'polypeptide(L)'
;FSALAEFRKVNHWKDQGEITLDTSIKDLRGTNFFETLPVFPFAKKLVDLVKSYTGGDYYINTSPLRDDLENSRKYKTKWLEKHDFKPNDIIVTKRKESYAVDKQTGIPNILIDDRPKNLEKWVARGGIGIRYQANEDSLDLIKKGLDNAYGTIVNANGRNTESKVTQVDKKSMPSETELG
;
A
#
# COMPACT_ATOMS: atom_id res chain seq x y z
N PHE A 1 -8.10 0.74 -12.78
CA PHE A 1 -9.58 0.85 -12.63
C PHE A 1 -10.36 -0.19 -13.46
N SER A 2 -9.70 -1.19 -14.07
CA SER A 2 -10.37 -2.25 -14.86
C SER A 2 -11.39 -3.06 -14.07
N ALA A 3 -11.08 -3.44 -12.82
CA ALA A 3 -12.00 -4.21 -11.97
C ALA A 3 -13.35 -3.51 -11.70
N LEU A 4 -13.37 -2.17 -11.63
CA LEU A 4 -14.61 -1.42 -11.46
C LEU A 4 -15.47 -1.43 -12.73
N ALA A 5 -14.83 -1.36 -13.90
CA ALA A 5 -15.51 -1.48 -15.19
C ALA A 5 -16.11 -2.88 -15.36
N GLU A 6 -15.36 -3.93 -14.97
CA GLU A 6 -15.81 -5.31 -14.97
C GLU A 6 -17.00 -5.54 -14.03
N PHE A 7 -16.94 -5.06 -12.78
CA PHE A 7 -18.06 -5.13 -11.83
C PHE A 7 -19.33 -4.49 -12.40
N ARG A 8 -19.19 -3.35 -13.09
CA ARG A 8 -20.30 -2.64 -13.72
C ARG A 8 -20.71 -3.21 -15.08
N LYS A 9 -19.97 -4.18 -15.62
CA LYS A 9 -20.15 -4.74 -16.98
C LYS A 9 -20.10 -3.66 -18.08
N VAL A 10 -19.13 -2.75 -18.00
CA VAL A 10 -18.87 -1.66 -18.97
C VAL A 10 -17.42 -1.71 -19.47
N ASN A 11 -17.13 -1.14 -20.66
CA ASN A 11 -15.78 -1.16 -21.23
C ASN A 11 -14.83 -0.21 -20.47
N HIS A 12 -15.31 0.97 -20.11
CA HIS A 12 -14.66 1.91 -19.23
C HIS A 12 -15.66 2.41 -18.19
N TRP A 13 -15.22 2.64 -16.95
CA TRP A 13 -16.12 3.00 -15.84
C TRP A 13 -16.86 4.33 -16.04
N LYS A 14 -16.52 5.11 -17.08
CA LYS A 14 -17.18 6.36 -17.49
C LYS A 14 -18.20 6.20 -18.62
N ASP A 15 -18.39 5.01 -19.19
CA ASP A 15 -19.15 4.84 -20.44
C ASP A 15 -20.68 4.98 -20.29
N GLN A 16 -21.20 5.07 -19.07
CA GLN A 16 -22.65 5.18 -18.79
C GLN A 16 -23.15 6.62 -18.54
N GLY A 17 -22.47 7.65 -19.06
CA GLY A 17 -22.89 9.06 -18.89
C GLY A 17 -22.30 9.74 -17.64
N GLU A 18 -23.03 10.67 -17.00
CA GLU A 18 -22.62 11.49 -15.83
C GLU A 18 -22.42 10.68 -14.51
N ILE A 19 -22.11 9.39 -14.58
CA ILE A 19 -21.82 8.61 -13.37
C ILE A 19 -20.42 8.98 -12.88
N THR A 20 -20.38 9.81 -11.84
CA THR A 20 -19.13 10.19 -11.20
C THR A 20 -18.43 8.97 -10.57
N LEU A 21 -17.11 9.09 -10.36
CA LEU A 21 -16.34 8.12 -9.59
C LEU A 21 -16.95 7.91 -8.19
N ASP A 22 -17.46 8.97 -7.58
CA ASP A 22 -18.11 8.93 -6.27
C ASP A 22 -19.39 8.09 -6.29
N THR A 23 -20.21 8.23 -7.33
CA THR A 23 -21.40 7.38 -7.52
C THR A 23 -21.00 5.93 -7.72
N SER A 24 -19.99 5.67 -8.56
CA SER A 24 -19.49 4.31 -8.79
C SER A 24 -18.93 3.64 -7.54
N ILE A 25 -18.29 4.41 -6.64
CA ILE A 25 -17.77 3.89 -5.37
C ILE A 25 -18.91 3.62 -4.36
N LYS A 26 -19.99 4.41 -4.39
CA LYS A 26 -21.17 4.18 -3.54
C LYS A 26 -21.85 2.85 -3.87
N ASP A 27 -21.93 2.49 -5.15
CA ASP A 27 -22.54 1.24 -5.62
C ASP A 27 -21.81 -0.02 -5.10
N LEU A 28 -20.54 0.12 -4.68
CA LEU A 28 -19.76 -1.00 -4.14
C LEU A 28 -20.07 -1.29 -2.66
N ARG A 29 -20.74 -0.38 -1.95
CA ARG A 29 -21.05 -0.53 -0.52
C ARG A 29 -21.92 -1.75 -0.27
N GLY A 30 -21.63 -2.51 0.78
CA GLY A 30 -22.36 -3.75 1.10
C GLY A 30 -22.12 -4.92 0.14
N THR A 31 -21.37 -4.74 -0.95
CA THR A 31 -21.09 -5.81 -1.93
C THR A 31 -19.84 -6.60 -1.55
N ASN A 32 -19.61 -7.73 -2.24
CA ASN A 32 -18.40 -8.55 -2.10
C ASN A 32 -17.24 -8.10 -3.02
N PHE A 33 -17.31 -6.93 -3.64
CA PHE A 33 -16.35 -6.46 -4.65
C PHE A 33 -14.88 -6.65 -4.27
N PHE A 34 -14.50 -6.40 -3.02
CA PHE A 34 -13.11 -6.56 -2.60
C PHE A 34 -12.60 -8.01 -2.68
N GLU A 35 -13.46 -9.01 -2.48
CA GLU A 35 -13.11 -10.44 -2.56
C GLU A 35 -12.91 -10.91 -4.02
N THR A 36 -13.45 -10.17 -4.99
CA THR A 36 -13.40 -10.54 -6.41
C THR A 36 -12.19 -9.97 -7.15
N LEU A 37 -11.41 -9.09 -6.51
CA LEU A 37 -10.28 -8.44 -7.15
C LEU A 37 -9.18 -9.45 -7.54
N PRO A 38 -8.51 -9.31 -8.69
CA PRO A 38 -7.34 -10.11 -9.01
C PRO A 38 -6.13 -9.69 -8.16
N VAL A 39 -5.20 -10.62 -7.95
CA VAL A 39 -3.90 -10.35 -7.32
C VAL A 39 -2.99 -9.69 -8.36
N PHE A 40 -2.27 -8.64 -7.95
CA PHE A 40 -1.21 -8.08 -8.79
C PHE A 40 -0.07 -9.10 -8.98
N PRO A 41 0.51 -9.26 -10.19
CA PRO A 41 1.52 -10.29 -10.47
C PRO A 41 2.71 -10.34 -9.50
N PHE A 42 3.12 -9.18 -8.97
CA PHE A 42 4.28 -9.06 -8.07
C PHE A 42 3.93 -8.94 -6.59
N ALA A 43 2.65 -9.05 -6.20
CA ALA A 43 2.21 -8.83 -4.82
C ALA A 43 2.86 -9.79 -3.81
N LYS A 44 3.04 -11.07 -4.18
CA LYS A 44 3.72 -12.05 -3.31
C LYS A 44 5.19 -11.74 -3.13
N LYS A 45 5.90 -11.47 -4.23
CA LYS A 45 7.33 -11.07 -4.20
C LYS A 45 7.55 -9.80 -3.38
N LEU A 46 6.62 -8.84 -3.45
CA LEU A 46 6.65 -7.64 -2.60
C LEU A 46 6.59 -8.00 -1.11
N VAL A 47 5.66 -8.87 -0.72
CA VAL A 47 5.53 -9.32 0.68
C VAL A 47 6.76 -10.10 1.13
N ASP A 48 7.31 -10.97 0.28
CA ASP A 48 8.54 -11.71 0.59
C ASP A 48 9.74 -10.78 0.78
N LEU A 49 9.86 -9.74 -0.06
CA LEU A 49 10.86 -8.69 0.10
C LEU A 49 10.68 -7.94 1.42
N VAL A 50 9.46 -7.53 1.78
CA VAL A 50 9.22 -6.86 3.09
C VAL A 50 9.64 -7.78 4.23
N LYS A 51 9.25 -9.06 4.19
CA LYS A 51 9.59 -10.05 5.22
C LYS A 51 11.10 -10.25 5.38
N SER A 52 11.88 -10.18 4.30
CA SER A 52 13.33 -10.35 4.38
C SER A 52 14.01 -9.21 5.15
N TYR A 53 13.41 -8.03 5.22
CA TYR A 53 13.92 -6.90 6.02
C TYR A 53 13.39 -6.93 7.46
N THR A 54 12.15 -7.38 7.65
CA THR A 54 11.47 -7.30 8.95
C THR A 54 11.58 -8.56 9.81
N GLY A 55 12.28 -9.60 9.32
CA GLY A 55 12.32 -10.89 10.00
C GLY A 55 10.99 -11.63 9.97
N GLY A 56 10.18 -11.40 8.92
CA GLY A 56 8.85 -11.99 8.76
C GLY A 56 7.69 -11.11 9.21
N ASP A 57 7.96 -10.02 9.92
CA ASP A 57 6.94 -9.17 10.53
C ASP A 57 6.30 -8.23 9.49
N TYR A 58 4.99 -8.33 9.25
CA TYR A 58 4.30 -7.41 8.36
C TYR A 58 2.79 -7.32 8.64
N TYR A 59 2.21 -6.19 8.27
CA TYR A 59 0.82 -5.84 8.58
C TYR A 59 0.13 -5.30 7.32
N ILE A 60 -1.19 -5.48 7.23
CA ILE A 60 -2.00 -4.79 6.20
C ILE A 60 -2.69 -3.60 6.84
N ASN A 61 -2.35 -2.39 6.40
CA ASN A 61 -3.01 -1.15 6.82
C ASN A 61 -3.86 -0.58 5.67
N THR A 62 -5.15 -0.85 5.69
CA THR A 62 -6.08 -0.56 4.58
C THR A 62 -7.21 0.36 5.00
N SER A 63 -7.71 1.18 4.07
CA SER A 63 -8.86 2.03 4.33
C SER A 63 -10.16 1.37 3.86
N PRO A 64 -11.25 1.48 4.64
CA PRO A 64 -12.56 1.03 4.19
C PRO A 64 -13.14 2.02 3.17
N LEU A 65 -14.16 1.58 2.41
CA LEU A 65 -15.02 2.54 1.71
C LEU A 65 -15.72 3.44 2.74
N ARG A 66 -16.06 4.66 2.31
CA ARG A 66 -16.83 5.59 3.15
C ARG A 66 -18.16 4.91 3.50
N ASP A 67 -18.48 4.90 4.79
CA ASP A 67 -19.71 4.34 5.38
C ASP A 67 -19.89 2.83 5.18
N ASP A 68 -18.78 2.08 5.04
CA ASP A 68 -18.80 0.63 4.76
C ASP A 68 -17.74 -0.13 5.57
N LEU A 69 -17.47 0.30 6.82
CA LEU A 69 -16.33 -0.22 7.60
C LEU A 69 -16.33 -1.75 7.74
N GLU A 70 -17.42 -2.32 8.26
CA GLU A 70 -17.50 -3.76 8.57
C GLU A 70 -17.51 -4.62 7.31
N ASN A 71 -18.23 -4.18 6.28
CA ASN A 71 -18.28 -4.90 5.01
C ASN A 71 -16.94 -4.84 4.26
N SER A 72 -16.30 -3.66 4.21
CA SER A 72 -14.95 -3.51 3.67
C SER A 72 -13.95 -4.38 4.44
N ARG A 73 -14.04 -4.44 5.78
CA ARG A 73 -13.19 -5.34 6.59
C ARG A 73 -13.41 -6.79 6.20
N LYS A 74 -14.65 -7.27 6.24
CA LYS A 74 -15.04 -8.65 5.92
C LYS A 74 -14.47 -9.11 4.57
N TYR A 75 -14.76 -8.37 3.49
CA TYR A 75 -14.37 -8.83 2.15
C TYR A 75 -12.90 -8.60 1.80
N LYS A 76 -12.22 -7.64 2.46
CA LYS A 76 -10.75 -7.53 2.36
C LYS A 76 -10.04 -8.66 3.11
N THR A 77 -10.53 -9.06 4.27
CA THR A 77 -9.99 -10.22 5.01
C THR A 77 -10.16 -11.50 4.19
N LYS A 78 -11.36 -11.76 3.67
CA LYS A 78 -11.61 -12.90 2.78
C LYS A 78 -10.71 -12.92 1.55
N TRP A 79 -10.45 -11.75 0.96
CA TRP A 79 -9.53 -11.64 -0.18
C TRP A 79 -8.10 -12.10 0.20
N LEU A 80 -7.61 -11.67 1.37
CA LEU A 80 -6.29 -12.06 1.86
C LEU A 80 -6.22 -13.58 2.13
N GLU A 81 -7.26 -14.15 2.76
CA GLU A 81 -7.39 -15.59 3.02
C GLU A 81 -7.41 -16.40 1.72
N LYS A 82 -8.28 -16.02 0.78
CA LYS A 82 -8.43 -16.65 -0.55
C LYS A 82 -7.12 -16.69 -1.33
N HIS A 83 -6.29 -15.67 -1.18
CA HIS A 83 -5.02 -15.54 -1.89
C HIS A 83 -3.80 -15.87 -1.02
N ASP A 84 -3.98 -16.51 0.13
CA ASP A 84 -2.94 -17.00 1.05
C ASP A 84 -1.94 -15.93 1.53
N PHE A 85 -2.43 -14.71 1.79
CA PHE A 85 -1.64 -13.68 2.48
C PHE A 85 -1.86 -13.80 3.99
N LYS A 86 -0.77 -13.91 4.76
CA LYS A 86 -0.78 -14.13 6.21
C LYS A 86 -0.07 -13.01 6.97
N PRO A 87 -0.62 -11.77 6.98
CA PRO A 87 -0.07 -10.70 7.81
C PRO A 87 -0.27 -11.00 9.29
N ASN A 88 0.52 -10.36 10.14
CA ASN A 88 0.37 -10.47 11.59
C ASN A 88 -0.96 -9.86 12.07
N ASP A 89 -1.41 -8.77 11.43
CA ASP A 89 -2.74 -8.19 11.64
C ASP A 89 -3.22 -7.41 10.40
N ILE A 90 -4.54 -7.22 10.32
CA ILE A 90 -5.25 -6.49 9.27
C ILE A 90 -5.94 -5.27 9.91
N ILE A 91 -5.28 -4.13 9.79
CA ILE A 91 -5.73 -2.85 10.32
C ILE A 91 -6.60 -2.16 9.27
N VAL A 92 -7.91 -2.17 9.47
CA VAL A 92 -8.87 -1.44 8.63
C VAL A 92 -9.23 -0.10 9.29
N THR A 93 -8.72 1.00 8.74
CA THR A 93 -8.84 2.34 9.34
C THR A 93 -8.87 3.48 8.32
N LYS A 94 -9.57 4.57 8.66
CA LYS A 94 -9.53 5.85 7.91
C LYS A 94 -8.33 6.72 8.31
N ARG A 95 -7.62 6.39 9.40
CA ARG A 95 -6.52 7.17 9.99
C ARG A 95 -5.26 6.32 10.06
N LYS A 96 -4.67 6.00 8.90
CA LYS A 96 -3.48 5.14 8.82
C LYS A 96 -2.36 5.71 9.69
N GLU A 97 -2.16 7.03 9.65
CA GLU A 97 -1.13 7.77 10.36
C GLU A 97 -1.12 7.59 11.89
N SER A 98 -2.19 7.04 12.49
CA SER A 98 -2.21 6.68 13.91
C SER A 98 -1.27 5.52 14.29
N TYR A 99 -0.73 4.82 13.29
CA TYR A 99 0.25 3.74 13.42
C TYR A 99 1.64 4.12 12.89
N ALA A 100 1.88 5.41 12.59
CA ALA A 100 3.12 5.86 11.96
C ALA A 100 4.38 5.63 12.80
N VAL A 101 4.23 5.54 14.12
CA VAL A 101 5.30 5.33 15.08
C VAL A 101 4.80 4.30 16.09
N ASP A 102 5.67 3.36 16.47
CA ASP A 102 5.40 2.47 17.58
C ASP A 102 5.30 3.27 18.89
N LYS A 103 4.16 3.16 19.57
CA LYS A 103 3.86 4.02 20.74
C LYS A 103 4.68 3.66 21.97
N GLN A 104 5.24 2.45 22.03
CA GLN A 104 6.00 1.99 23.20
C GLN A 104 7.48 2.34 23.06
N THR A 105 8.04 2.16 21.88
CA THR A 105 9.47 2.31 21.58
C THR A 105 9.80 3.66 20.95
N GLY A 106 8.82 4.35 20.34
CA GLY A 106 9.05 5.57 19.58
C GLY A 106 9.69 5.33 18.21
N ILE A 107 9.90 4.07 17.81
CA ILE A 107 10.52 3.73 16.53
C ILE A 107 9.53 4.01 15.38
N PRO A 108 9.95 4.72 14.32
CA PRO A 108 9.14 4.92 13.13
C PRO A 108 8.76 3.62 12.43
N ASN A 109 7.49 3.51 12.01
CA ASN A 109 7.03 2.43 11.14
C ASN A 109 7.12 2.84 9.66
N ILE A 110 7.25 1.83 8.78
CA ILE A 110 7.30 2.02 7.33
C ILE A 110 5.90 1.78 6.74
N LEU A 111 5.42 2.72 5.92
CA LEU A 111 4.20 2.57 5.12
C LEU A 111 4.56 2.53 3.62
N ILE A 112 4.22 1.43 2.96
CA ILE A 112 4.23 1.29 1.50
C ILE A 112 2.80 1.54 1.00
N ASP A 113 2.56 2.62 0.27
CA ASP A 113 1.22 3.03 -0.17
C ASP A 113 1.29 3.73 -1.53
N ASP A 114 0.25 3.59 -2.35
CA ASP A 114 0.16 4.22 -3.67
C ASP A 114 -0.31 5.67 -3.58
N ARG A 115 -1.00 6.05 -2.49
CA ARG A 115 -1.67 7.34 -2.36
C ARG A 115 -0.78 8.38 -1.66
N PRO A 116 -0.33 9.45 -2.34
CA PRO A 116 0.55 10.48 -1.75
C PRO A 116 0.01 11.08 -0.45
N LYS A 117 -1.30 11.40 -0.39
CA LYS A 117 -1.93 11.95 0.81
C LYS A 117 -1.87 11.04 2.03
N ASN A 118 -1.85 9.71 1.85
CA ASN A 118 -1.67 8.79 2.97
C ASN A 118 -0.23 8.87 3.50
N LEU A 119 0.74 8.88 2.59
CA LEU A 119 2.18 9.00 2.91
C LEU A 119 2.51 10.33 3.57
N GLU A 120 1.99 11.45 3.06
CA GLU A 120 2.16 12.78 3.66
C GLU A 120 1.72 12.80 5.13
N LYS A 121 0.53 12.27 5.41
CA LYS A 121 0.01 12.18 6.79
C LYS A 121 0.85 11.25 7.66
N TRP A 122 1.30 10.13 7.10
CA TRP A 122 2.14 9.16 7.80
C TRP A 122 3.48 9.76 8.21
N VAL A 123 4.16 10.42 7.26
CA VAL A 123 5.43 11.12 7.49
C VAL A 123 5.26 12.30 8.44
N ALA A 124 4.17 13.06 8.32
CA ALA A 124 3.85 14.13 9.26
C ALA A 124 3.65 13.63 10.71
N ARG A 125 3.37 12.34 10.90
CA ARG A 125 3.27 11.68 12.21
C ARG A 125 4.55 10.96 12.63
N GLY A 126 5.66 11.16 11.92
CA GLY A 126 6.98 10.62 12.27
C GLY A 126 7.30 9.25 11.68
N GLY A 127 6.40 8.69 10.85
CA GLY A 127 6.67 7.44 10.15
C GLY A 127 7.50 7.63 8.87
N ILE A 128 7.92 6.52 8.27
CA ILE A 128 8.65 6.47 7.00
C ILE A 128 7.67 6.05 5.90
N GLY A 129 7.60 6.81 4.80
CA GLY A 129 6.72 6.52 3.68
C GLY A 129 7.49 6.09 2.43
N ILE A 130 7.04 5.04 1.75
CA ILE A 130 7.53 4.59 0.44
C ILE A 130 6.34 4.58 -0.53
N ARG A 131 6.42 5.39 -1.59
CA ARG A 131 5.38 5.40 -2.62
C ARG A 131 5.55 4.21 -3.55
N TYR A 132 4.47 3.47 -3.80
CA TYR A 132 4.49 2.33 -4.71
C TYR A 132 3.16 2.15 -5.44
N GLN A 133 3.21 2.19 -6.77
CA GLN A 133 2.10 1.88 -7.65
C GLN A 133 2.38 0.55 -8.35
N ALA A 134 1.64 -0.51 -7.99
CA ALA A 134 1.92 -1.88 -8.41
C ALA A 134 1.88 -2.13 -9.94
N ASN A 135 1.26 -1.22 -10.69
CA ASN A 135 1.16 -1.25 -12.15
C ASN A 135 2.20 -0.36 -12.86
N GLU A 136 3.03 0.39 -12.13
CA GLU A 136 3.96 1.39 -12.68
C GLU A 136 5.38 1.26 -12.14
N ASP A 137 5.53 0.88 -10.86
CA ASP A 137 6.82 0.88 -10.17
C ASP A 137 7.38 -0.55 -10.03
N SER A 138 8.71 -0.68 -10.13
CA SER A 138 9.43 -1.94 -9.94
C SER A 138 9.65 -2.27 -8.46
N LEU A 139 9.92 -3.55 -8.17
CA LEU A 139 10.30 -3.97 -6.81
C LEU A 139 11.63 -3.38 -6.35
N ASP A 140 12.51 -2.97 -7.28
CA ASP A 140 13.77 -2.32 -6.94
C ASP A 140 13.56 -0.97 -6.24
N LEU A 141 12.47 -0.25 -6.58
CA LEU A 141 12.10 0.98 -5.89
C LEU A 141 11.80 0.69 -4.42
N ILE A 142 11.05 -0.37 -4.15
CA ILE A 142 10.74 -0.81 -2.78
C ILE A 142 12.01 -1.21 -2.05
N LYS A 143 12.87 -2.01 -2.68
CA LYS A 143 14.14 -2.44 -2.09
C LYS A 143 14.99 -1.25 -1.67
N LYS A 144 15.19 -0.27 -2.58
CA LYS A 144 15.92 0.97 -2.28
C LYS A 144 15.25 1.75 -1.15
N GLY A 145 13.92 1.84 -1.15
CA GLY A 145 13.16 2.50 -0.07
C GLY A 145 13.37 1.82 1.29
N LEU A 146 13.36 0.48 1.33
CA LEU A 146 13.61 -0.30 2.55
C LEU A 146 15.07 -0.16 3.02
N ASP A 147 16.05 -0.26 2.13
CA ASP A 147 17.47 -0.03 2.45
C ASP A 147 17.68 1.33 3.14
N ASN A 148 17.08 2.38 2.58
CA ASN A 148 17.17 3.73 3.13
C ASN A 148 16.42 3.89 4.47
N ALA A 149 15.24 3.29 4.58
CA ALA A 149 14.46 3.31 5.81
C ALA A 149 15.20 2.63 6.97
N TYR A 150 15.80 1.47 6.73
CA TYR A 150 16.59 0.75 7.73
C TYR A 150 17.88 1.49 8.07
N GLY A 151 18.56 2.10 7.10
CA GLY A 151 19.67 3.01 7.37
C GLY A 151 19.27 4.16 8.30
N THR A 152 18.08 4.73 8.08
CA THR A 152 17.55 5.82 8.91
C THR A 152 17.23 5.35 10.34
N ILE A 153 16.59 4.19 10.49
CA ILE A 153 16.23 3.61 11.79
C ILE A 153 17.50 3.26 12.60
N VAL A 154 18.51 2.68 11.95
CA VAL A 154 19.80 2.38 12.59
C VAL A 154 20.50 3.65 13.05
N ASN A 155 20.55 4.70 12.22
CA ASN A 155 21.18 5.97 12.58
C ASN A 155 20.42 6.71 13.70
N ALA A 156 19.08 6.63 13.72
CA ALA A 156 18.27 7.20 14.81
C ALA A 156 18.57 6.53 16.16
N ASN A 157 18.92 5.24 16.15
CA ASN A 157 19.34 4.50 17.34
C ASN A 157 20.82 4.72 17.72
N GLY A 158 21.57 5.56 16.99
CA GLY A 158 22.99 5.86 17.23
C GLY A 158 23.49 7.21 16.70
N ARG A 159 23.05 8.33 17.29
CA ARG A 159 23.56 9.74 17.14
C ARG A 159 23.52 10.40 15.73
N ASN A 160 23.00 11.66 15.74
CA ASN A 160 22.95 12.70 14.69
C ASN A 160 22.01 12.49 13.49
N THR A 161 21.04 13.41 13.36
CA THR A 161 19.97 13.38 12.34
C THR A 161 20.14 14.47 11.29
N GLU A 162 20.42 14.08 10.05
CA GLU A 162 19.90 14.76 8.86
C GLU A 162 19.57 13.72 7.77
N SER A 163 18.29 13.45 7.57
CA SER A 163 17.56 13.62 6.30
C SER A 163 16.20 12.92 6.35
N LYS A 164 15.14 13.73 6.27
CA LYS A 164 13.75 13.30 6.12
C LYS A 164 13.45 13.21 4.63
N VAL A 165 12.79 12.11 4.25
CA VAL A 165 12.34 11.73 2.90
C VAL A 165 13.46 11.21 1.99
N THR A 166 13.41 9.92 1.69
CA THR A 166 14.16 9.36 0.57
C THR A 166 13.28 9.43 -0.69
N GLN A 167 13.48 10.48 -1.48
CA GLN A 167 13.03 10.48 -2.87
C GLN A 167 14.00 9.59 -3.66
N VAL A 168 13.48 8.48 -4.19
CA VAL A 168 14.21 7.71 -5.21
C VAL A 168 13.85 8.33 -6.56
N ASP A 169 14.82 9.01 -7.17
CA ASP A 169 14.65 9.63 -8.49
C ASP A 169 14.32 8.59 -9.55
N LYS A 170 13.21 8.81 -10.28
CA LYS A 170 12.74 7.95 -11.39
C LYS A 170 13.66 7.97 -12.63
N LYS A 171 14.77 8.72 -12.63
CA LYS A 171 15.51 9.09 -13.86
C LYS A 171 16.83 8.35 -14.12
N SER A 172 17.09 7.25 -13.42
CA SER A 172 18.29 6.44 -13.69
C SER A 172 18.00 4.95 -13.59
N MET A 173 17.30 4.40 -14.58
CA MET A 173 17.38 2.97 -14.91
C MET A 173 17.30 2.76 -16.43
N PRO A 174 18.14 1.88 -16.99
CA PRO A 174 18.17 1.57 -18.42
C PRO A 174 16.92 0.78 -18.85
N SER A 175 16.56 0.90 -20.13
CA SER A 175 15.42 0.25 -20.76
C SER A 175 15.56 -1.27 -20.83
N GLU A 176 14.43 -1.98 -20.76
CA GLU A 176 14.25 -3.45 -20.84
C GLU A 176 14.60 -4.07 -22.22
N THR A 177 15.77 -3.77 -22.75
CA THR A 177 16.34 -4.48 -23.90
C THR A 177 17.73 -4.94 -23.54
N GLU A 178 17.81 -5.89 -22.61
CA GLU A 178 18.93 -6.81 -22.43
C GLU A 178 18.55 -7.82 -21.35
N LEU A 179 17.88 -8.88 -21.76
CA LEU A 179 17.90 -10.22 -21.19
C LEU A 179 17.05 -11.07 -22.15
N GLY A 180 17.74 -11.88 -22.95
CA GLY A 180 17.13 -12.82 -23.89
C GLY A 180 16.43 -13.98 -23.22
#